data_AF-A0A924Y788-F1
#
_entry.id   AF-A0A924Y788-F1
#
_cell.length_a   1.000
_cell.length_b   1.000
_cell.length_c   1.000
_cell.angle_alpha   90.00
_cell.angle_beta   90.00
_cell.angle_gamma   90.00
#
_symmetry.space_group_name_H-M   'P 1'
#
loop_
_entity.id
_entity.type
_entity.pdbx_description
1 polymer ?
#
loop_
_entity_poly.entity_id
_entity_poly.type
_entity_poly.pdbx_seq_one_letter_code
_entity_poly.pdbx_strand_id
1 'polypeptide(L)'
;MTTEKCIQLVATFIFAMALLATPSTAQAQENFLGQRAESGGEPFIKMDKTRFAVGENVFFWVGVRTPQKDGKVPAQFQGTCRLVITRPDCTEKI
;
A
#
# COMPACT_ATOMS: atom_id res chain seq x y z
N MET A 1 -48.93 4.86 11.98
CA MET A 1 -48.11 3.79 11.37
C MET A 1 -47.10 4.43 10.40
N THR A 2 -46.18 5.30 10.86
CA THR A 2 -45.54 6.25 9.90
C THR A 2 -44.15 6.81 10.27
N THR A 3 -43.44 6.30 11.29
CA THR A 3 -42.10 6.85 11.63
C THR A 3 -41.00 5.80 11.73
N GLU A 4 -41.29 4.59 12.22
CA GLU A 4 -40.27 3.55 12.43
C GLU A 4 -39.70 2.96 11.11
N LYS A 5 -40.49 2.94 10.04
CA LYS A 5 -40.05 2.39 8.74
C LYS A 5 -39.06 3.29 7.99
N CYS A 6 -39.02 4.59 8.28
CA CYS A 6 -38.10 5.52 7.60
C CYS A 6 -36.67 5.40 8.13
N ILE A 7 -36.49 5.18 9.44
CA ILE A 7 -35.17 5.09 10.07
C ILE A 7 -34.43 3.83 9.61
N GLN A 8 -35.16 2.73 9.46
CA GLN A 8 -34.60 1.44 9.04
C GLN A 8 -34.12 1.44 7.58
N LEU A 9 -34.78 2.22 6.71
CA LEU A 9 -34.40 2.37 5.30
C LEU A 9 -33.13 3.20 5.12
N VAL A 10 -32.94 4.24 5.94
CA VAL A 10 -31.75 5.11 5.89
C VAL A 10 -30.51 4.38 6.43
N ALA A 11 -30.67 3.61 7.52
CA ALA A 11 -29.57 2.86 8.12
C ALA A 11 -29.01 1.76 7.18
N THR A 12 -29.89 1.09 6.42
CA THR A 12 -29.48 0.06 5.46
C THR A 12 -28.78 0.67 4.24
N PHE A 13 -29.19 1.85 3.79
CA PHE A 13 -28.54 2.55 2.67
C PHE A 13 -27.11 3.02 3.00
N ILE A 14 -26.88 3.51 4.22
CA ILE A 14 -25.54 3.94 4.66
C ILE A 14 -24.61 2.73 4.80
N PHE A 15 -25.12 1.60 5.29
CA PHE A 15 -24.33 0.37 5.43
C PHE A 15 -23.94 -0.23 4.06
N ALA A 16 -24.83 -0.15 3.06
CA ALA A 16 -24.54 -0.63 1.70
C ALA A 16 -23.49 0.22 0.96
N MET A 17 -23.45 1.53 1.20
CA MET A 17 -22.46 2.43 0.57
C MET A 17 -21.05 2.26 1.14
N ALA A 18 -20.91 1.83 2.40
CA ALA A 18 -19.61 1.58 3.02
C ALA A 18 -18.92 0.28 2.51
N LEU A 19 -19.69 -0.66 1.96
CA LEU A 19 -19.17 -1.92 1.40
C LEU A 19 -18.65 -1.78 -0.05
N LEU A 20 -18.96 -0.68 -0.74
CA LEU A 20 -18.55 -0.42 -2.14
C LEU A 20 -17.33 0.50 -2.27
N ALA A 21 -16.85 1.08 -1.18
CA ALA A 21 -15.63 1.88 -1.16
C ALA A 21 -14.44 1.02 -0.70
N THR A 22 -14.11 -0.03 -1.45
CA THR A 22 -12.78 -0.63 -1.35
C THR A 22 -11.81 0.30 -2.10
N PRO A 23 -10.90 1.01 -1.42
CA PRO A 23 -9.81 1.63 -2.14
C PRO A 23 -9.04 0.51 -2.85
N SER A 24 -8.87 0.66 -4.16
CA SER A 24 -8.11 -0.23 -5.04
C SER A 24 -6.63 -0.28 -4.64
N THR A 25 -6.35 -0.93 -3.50
CA THR A 25 -4.99 -1.32 -3.11
C THR A 25 -4.48 -2.48 -3.96
N ALA A 26 -5.39 -3.20 -4.63
CA ALA A 26 -5.06 -4.29 -5.54
C ALA A 26 -4.19 -3.82 -6.71
N GLN A 27 -4.48 -2.67 -7.32
CA GLN A 27 -3.75 -2.20 -8.50
C GLN A 27 -2.33 -1.68 -8.16
N ALA A 28 -2.12 -1.10 -6.97
CA ALA A 28 -0.78 -0.74 -6.51
C ALA A 28 0.07 -1.98 -6.21
N GLN A 29 -0.57 -3.07 -5.77
CA GLN A 29 0.11 -4.34 -5.49
C GLN A 29 0.52 -5.05 -6.79
N GLU A 30 -0.29 -5.00 -7.86
CA GLU A 30 0.03 -5.65 -9.14
C GLU A 30 1.30 -5.09 -9.81
N ASN A 31 1.53 -3.77 -9.76
CA ASN A 31 2.76 -3.19 -10.31
C ASN A 31 4.03 -3.61 -9.54
N PHE A 32 3.91 -3.86 -8.23
CA PHE A 32 5.01 -4.38 -7.42
C PHE A 32 5.26 -5.88 -7.66
N LEU A 33 4.19 -6.64 -7.89
CA LEU A 33 4.25 -8.07 -8.20
C LEU A 33 4.74 -8.37 -9.62
N GLY A 34 4.56 -7.46 -10.57
CA GLY A 34 5.01 -7.63 -11.97
C GLY A 34 6.54 -7.73 -12.14
N GLN A 35 7.33 -7.20 -11.20
CA GLN A 35 8.80 -7.37 -11.20
C GLN A 35 9.27 -8.64 -10.48
N ARG A 36 8.37 -9.37 -9.82
CA ARG A 36 8.68 -10.44 -8.84
C ARG A 36 9.14 -11.75 -9.47
N ALA A 37 8.88 -11.99 -10.76
CA ALA A 37 8.86 -13.35 -11.29
C ALA A 37 10.16 -13.84 -11.97
N GLU A 38 10.95 -12.98 -12.61
CA GLU A 38 12.00 -13.48 -13.53
C GLU A 38 13.44 -13.31 -13.04
N SER A 39 13.68 -12.51 -12.00
CA SER A 39 14.99 -11.86 -11.82
C SER A 39 15.79 -12.32 -10.59
N GLY A 40 15.26 -13.27 -9.82
CA GLY A 40 15.98 -13.86 -8.68
C GLY A 40 16.21 -12.88 -7.53
N GLY A 41 15.42 -11.82 -7.41
CA GLY A 41 15.44 -10.91 -6.26
C GLY A 41 14.08 -10.25 -6.04
N GLU A 42 13.71 -10.02 -4.79
CA GLU A 42 12.43 -9.43 -4.39
C GLU A 42 12.67 -8.07 -3.71
N PRO A 43 12.28 -6.94 -4.32
CA PRO A 43 12.38 -5.65 -3.68
C PRO A 43 11.46 -5.61 -2.45
N PHE A 44 11.87 -4.91 -1.40
CA PHE A 44 11.04 -4.71 -0.22
C PHE A 44 11.15 -3.29 0.31
N ILE A 45 10.08 -2.87 0.97
CA ILE A 45 10.04 -1.70 1.83
C ILE A 45 9.63 -2.19 3.21
N LYS A 46 10.42 -1.84 4.23
CA LYS A 46 10.11 -2.16 5.62
C LYS A 46 9.99 -0.86 6.40
N MET A 47 8.85 -0.63 7.03
CA MET A 47 8.68 0.48 7.97
C MET A 47 9.12 0.06 9.36
N ASP A 48 9.59 1.02 10.17
CA ASP A 48 9.88 0.81 11.59
C ASP A 48 8.62 0.40 12.37
N LYS A 49 7.48 1.02 12.03
CA LYS A 49 6.16 0.73 12.60
C LYS A 49 5.04 1.03 11.61
N THR A 50 3.82 0.65 11.97
CA THR A 50 2.64 0.76 11.09
C THR A 50 1.74 1.95 11.42
N ARG A 51 1.97 2.66 12.52
CA ARG A 51 1.18 3.82 12.97
C ARG A 51 2.11 4.92 13.47
N PHE A 52 1.85 6.15 13.05
CA PHE A 52 2.65 7.33 13.36
C PHE A 52 1.75 8.45 13.86
N ALA A 53 2.25 9.25 14.80
CA ALA A 53 1.57 10.45 15.24
C ALA A 53 1.79 11.61 14.24
N VAL A 54 0.92 12.62 14.28
CA VAL A 54 1.10 13.83 13.48
C VAL A 54 2.40 14.54 13.91
N GLY A 55 3.24 14.88 12.94
CA GLY A 55 4.54 15.52 13.18
C GLY A 55 5.67 14.55 13.52
N GLU A 56 5.40 13.25 13.60
CA GLU A 56 6.43 12.25 13.84
C GLU A 56 7.25 11.97 12.57
N ASN A 57 8.56 11.74 12.74
CA ASN A 57 9.43 11.30 11.65
C ASN A 57 9.15 9.83 11.29
N VAL A 58 9.05 9.54 9.99
CA VAL A 58 8.84 8.19 9.48
C VAL A 58 10.17 7.59 9.06
N PHE A 59 10.55 6.46 9.65
CA PHE A 59 11.75 5.70 9.29
C PHE A 59 11.36 4.42 8.54
N PHE A 60 12.06 4.14 7.44
CA PHE A 60 11.86 2.95 6.64
C PHE A 60 13.18 2.54 5.97
N TRP A 61 13.24 1.27 5.57
CA TRP A 61 14.34 0.68 4.82
C TRP A 61 13.85 0.18 3.47
N VAL A 62 14.66 0.40 2.46
CA VAL A 62 14.48 -0.14 1.11
C VAL A 62 15.60 -1.12 0.82
N GLY A 63 15.29 -2.21 0.14
CA GLY A 63 16.31 -3.19 -0.23
C GLY A 63 15.78 -4.27 -1.15
N VAL A 64 16.62 -5.24 -1.44
CA VAL A 64 16.30 -6.40 -2.28
C VAL A 64 16.64 -7.66 -1.52
N ARG A 65 15.68 -8.56 -1.38
CA ARG A 65 15.91 -9.92 -0.89
C ARG A 65 16.45 -10.74 -2.05
N THR A 66 17.67 -11.22 -1.92
CA THR A 66 18.29 -12.13 -2.89
C THR A 66 18.38 -13.53 -2.29
N PRO A 67 18.06 -14.61 -3.03
CA PRO A 67 18.32 -15.98 -2.63
C PRO A 67 19.82 -16.34 -2.76
N GLN A 68 20.64 -15.45 -3.34
CA GLN A 68 22.06 -15.67 -3.54
C GLN A 68 22.81 -15.58 -2.20
N LYS A 69 23.64 -16.59 -1.92
CA LYS A 69 24.39 -16.71 -0.65
C LYS A 69 25.46 -15.64 -0.46
N ASP A 70 25.92 -15.02 -1.54
CA ASP A 70 26.93 -13.96 -1.51
C ASP A 70 26.34 -12.58 -1.17
N GLY A 71 25.01 -12.48 -1.03
CA GLY A 71 24.32 -11.25 -0.67
C GLY A 71 24.40 -10.17 -1.74
N LYS A 72 24.81 -10.52 -2.97
CA LYS A 72 24.89 -9.54 -4.05
C LYS A 72 23.51 -9.12 -4.49
N VAL A 73 23.33 -7.79 -4.58
CA VAL A 73 22.14 -7.21 -5.20
C VAL A 73 22.19 -7.52 -6.70
N PRO A 74 21.16 -8.16 -7.27
CA PRO A 74 21.13 -8.44 -8.70
C PRO A 74 21.25 -7.16 -9.54
N ALA A 75 21.93 -7.24 -10.69
CA ALA A 75 22.29 -6.08 -11.51
C ALA A 75 21.10 -5.19 -11.89
N GLN A 76 19.93 -5.78 -12.16
CA GLN A 76 18.70 -5.07 -12.47
C GLN A 76 18.19 -4.15 -11.34
N PHE A 77 18.62 -4.39 -10.10
CA PHE A 77 18.27 -3.58 -8.94
C PHE A 77 19.42 -2.68 -8.45
N GLN A 78 20.56 -2.64 -9.14
CA GLN A 78 21.68 -1.75 -8.82
C GLN A 78 21.48 -0.33 -9.37
N GLY A 79 20.39 -0.07 -10.10
CA GLY A 79 20.00 1.24 -10.59
C GLY A 79 19.39 2.14 -9.51
N THR A 80 19.06 3.38 -9.88
CA THR A 80 18.38 4.32 -8.99
C THR A 80 16.94 3.89 -8.74
N CYS A 81 16.56 3.72 -7.47
CA CYS A 81 15.19 3.48 -7.07
C CYS A 81 14.40 4.80 -7.00
N ARG A 82 13.16 4.80 -7.48
CA ARG A 82 12.20 5.90 -7.25
C ARG A 82 11.36 5.57 -6.02
N LEU A 83 11.33 6.47 -5.04
CA LEU A 83 10.42 6.39 -3.91
C LEU A 83 9.26 7.37 -4.13
N VAL A 84 8.03 6.92 -3.88
CA VAL A 84 6.82 7.74 -3.96
C VAL A 84 6.06 7.59 -2.65
N ILE A 85 5.77 8.71 -1.99
CA ILE A 85 4.94 8.72 -0.79
C ILE A 85 3.58 9.29 -1.15
N THR A 86 2.56 8.44 -1.11
CA THR A 86 1.17 8.83 -1.39
C THR A 86 0.46 9.16 -0.09
N ARG A 87 -0.12 10.35 -0.02
CA ARG A 87 -0.99 10.76 1.08
C ARG A 87 -2.36 10.08 0.96
N PRO A 88 -3.16 10.02 2.04
CA PRO A 88 -4.50 9.44 2.00
C PRO A 88 -5.46 10.11 1.01
N ASP A 89 -5.20 11.37 0.63
CA ASP A 89 -5.95 12.12 -0.38
C ASP A 89 -5.46 11.85 -1.83
N CYS A 90 -4.66 10.80 -2.02
CA CYS A 90 -4.02 10.40 -3.27
C CYS A 90 -3.01 11.41 -3.84
N THR A 91 -2.63 12.45 -3.09
CA THR A 91 -1.57 13.37 -3.52
C THR A 91 -0.19 12.77 -3.26
N GLU A 92 0.76 13.00 -4.17
CA GLU A 92 2.14 12.54 -4.03
C GLU A 92 2.99 13.61 -3.33
N LYS A 93 3.82 13.18 -2.37
CA LYS A 93 4.96 13.95 -1.90
C LYS A 93 6.22 13.35 -2.51
N ILE A 94 6.88 14.13 -3.37
CA ILE A 94 8.20 13.83 -3.93
C ILE A 94 9.27 14.27 -2.93
#